data_AF-A0A2S8NQA4-F1
#
_entry.id   AF-A0A2S8NQA4-F1
#
_cell.length_a   1.000
_cell.length_b   1.000
_cell.length_c   1.000
_cell.angle_alpha   90.00
_cell.angle_beta   90.00
_cell.angle_gamma   90.00
#
_symmetry.space_group_name_H-M   'P 1'
#
loop_
_entity.id
_entity.type
_entity.pdbx_description
1 polymer ?
#
loop_
_entity_poly.entity_id
_entity_poly.type
_entity_poly.pdbx_seq_one_letter_code
_entity_poly.pdbx_strand_id
1 'polypeptide(L)' 'MLIWMNRQQIIDYLDWVRKKDMFYDFILWNKTNPMPTNNHIYQDKEYCMIIYSKKHRIPNYKNDYESKKTIFNYSIGKK' A
#
# COMPACT_ATOMS: atom_id res chain seq x y z
N MET A 1 7.77 -1.79 -9.00
CA MET A 1 8.38 -2.11 -7.69
C MET A 1 7.30 -2.00 -6.63
N LEU A 2 7.22 -2.95 -5.70
CA LEU A 2 6.31 -2.92 -4.56
C LEU A 2 7.14 -2.75 -3.29
N ILE A 3 6.79 -1.79 -2.44
CA ILE A 3 7.48 -1.54 -1.17
C ILE A 3 6.46 -1.46 -0.05
N TRP A 4 6.62 -2.33 0.95
CA TRP A 4 5.90 -2.25 2.22
C TRP A 4 6.62 -1.29 3.17
N MET A 5 5.87 -0.41 3.84
CA MET A 5 6.46 0.65 4.65
C MET A 5 5.56 1.07 5.82
N ASN A 6 6.19 1.64 6.85
CA ASN A 6 5.48 2.31 7.93
C ASN A 6 5.15 3.77 7.55
N ARG A 7 4.30 4.43 8.34
CA ARG A 7 3.86 5.81 8.08
C ARG A 7 5.02 6.81 7.96
N GLN A 8 6.07 6.64 8.76
CA GLN A 8 7.20 7.58 8.80
C GLN A 8 8.04 7.50 7.51
N GLN A 9 8.22 6.28 6.99
CA GLN A 9 8.98 6.01 5.76
C GLN A 9 8.29 6.52 4.48
N ILE A 10 6.98 6.78 4.51
CA ILE A 10 6.23 7.22 3.32
C ILE A 10 6.84 8.50 2.73
N ILE A 11 7.22 9.45 3.58
CA ILE A 11 7.76 10.74 3.13
C ILE A 11 9.09 10.53 2.38
N ASP A 12 9.99 9.72 2.93
CA ASP A 12 11.29 9.45 2.32
C ASP A 12 11.16 8.79 0.95
N TYR A 13 10.24 7.83 0.83
CA TYR A 13 10.00 7.15 -0.44
C TYR A 13 9.31 8.07 -1.46
N LEU A 14 8.37 8.92 -1.04
CA LEU A 14 7.73 9.89 -1.93
C LEU A 14 8.75 10.86 -2.52
N ASP A 15 9.66 11.37 -1.70
CA ASP A 15 10.71 12.27 -2.16
C ASP A 15 11.68 11.54 -3.11
N TRP A 16 12.01 10.28 -2.84
CA TRP A 16 12.80 9.46 -3.75
C TRP A 16 12.12 9.26 -5.10
N VAL A 17 10.82 8.92 -5.12
CA VAL A 17 10.04 8.72 -6.36
C VAL A 17 9.98 10.00 -7.19
N ARG A 18 9.75 11.14 -6.54
CA ARG A 18 9.74 12.46 -7.20
C ARG A 18 11.09 12.79 -7.82
N LYS A 19 12.19 12.59 -7.08
CA LYS A 19 13.56 12.81 -7.59
C LYS A 19 13.90 11.90 -8.78
N LYS A 20 13.29 10.72 -8.86
CA LYS A 20 13.49 9.77 -9.96
C LYS A 20 12.51 9.92 -11.12
N ASP A 21 11.63 10.92 -11.07
CA ASP A 21 10.58 11.16 -12.08
C ASP A 21 9.71 9.92 -12.38
N MET A 22 9.39 9.17 -11.33
CA MET A 22 8.57 7.96 -11.39
C MET A 22 7.13 8.22 -10.95
N PHE A 23 6.22 7.33 -11.35
CA PHE A 23 4.85 7.31 -10.84
C PHE A 23 4.72 6.34 -9.68
N TYR A 24 3.71 6.59 -8.85
CA TYR A 24 3.40 5.76 -7.71
C TYR A 24 1.91 5.68 -7.43
N ASP A 25 1.51 4.61 -6.75
CA ASP A 25 0.17 4.41 -6.19
C ASP A 25 0.29 3.78 -4.80
N PHE A 26 -0.73 3.98 -3.96
CA PHE A 26 -0.80 3.36 -2.65
C PHE A 26 -1.75 2.16 -2.63
N ILE A 27 -1.31 1.10 -1.98
CA ILE A 27 -2.12 -0.02 -1.52
C ILE A 27 -2.17 0.04 0.02
N LEU A 28 -3.36 -0.09 0.57
CA LEU A 28 -3.60 -0.14 2.01
C LEU A 28 -4.10 -1.53 2.40
N TRP A 29 -3.40 -2.16 3.32
CA TRP A 29 -3.87 -3.39 3.94
C TRP A 29 -4.54 -3.06 5.28
N ASN A 30 -5.81 -3.42 5.44
CA ASN A 30 -6.54 -3.32 6.69
C ASN A 30 -6.53 -4.65 7.46
N LYS A 31 -5.93 -4.66 8.65
CA LYS A 31 -5.90 -5.79 9.58
C LYS A 31 -7.21 -5.80 10.35
N THR A 32 -7.94 -6.92 10.30
CA THR A 32 -9.25 -7.05 10.96
C THR A 32 -9.16 -7.38 12.45
N ASN A 33 -7.99 -7.78 12.96
CA ASN A 33 -7.75 -8.05 14.37
C ASN A 33 -6.45 -7.36 14.83
N PRO A 34 -6.39 -6.01 14.86
CA PRO A 34 -5.25 -5.33 15.45
C PRO A 34 -5.20 -5.67 16.94
N MET A 35 -4.01 -6.00 17.45
CA MET A 35 -3.83 -6.20 18.89
C MET A 35 -4.24 -4.90 19.60
N PRO A 36 -5.18 -4.93 20.57
CA PRO A 36 -5.64 -3.75 21.27
C PRO A 36 -4.55 -3.28 22.24
N THR A 37 -3.47 -2.74 21.70
CA THR A 37 -2.36 -2.18 22.47
C THR A 37 -2.69 -0.75 22.85
N ASN A 38 -2.28 -0.33 24.04
CA ASN A 38 -2.50 1.02 24.57
C ASN A 38 -1.56 2.06 23.93
N ASN A 39 -1.08 1.78 22.72
CA ASN A 39 -0.22 2.67 21.96
C ASN A 39 -1.08 3.77 21.35
N HIS A 40 -0.61 5.02 21.41
CA HIS A 40 -1.31 6.20 20.88
C HIS A 40 -1.33 6.25 19.33
N ILE A 41 -1.17 5.09 18.68
CA ILE A 41 -0.97 4.94 17.24
C ILE A 41 -1.95 3.90 16.75
N TYR A 42 -2.77 4.26 15.75
CA TYR A 42 -3.66 3.32 15.05
C TYR A 42 -2.83 2.31 14.25
N GLN A 43 -2.86 1.03 14.64
CA GLN A 43 -2.06 -0.08 14.09
C GLN A 43 -2.84 -1.04 13.20
N ASP A 44 -4.07 -0.70 12.84
CA ASP A 44 -4.97 -1.53 12.04
C ASP A 44 -4.58 -1.59 10.56
N LYS A 45 -3.51 -0.88 10.13
CA LYS A 45 -3.16 -0.79 8.71
C LYS A 45 -1.68 -0.93 8.41
N GLU A 46 -1.39 -1.49 7.24
CA GLU A 46 -0.08 -1.46 6.60
C GLU A 46 -0.15 -0.71 5.27
N TYR A 47 0.89 0.09 5.00
CA TYR A 47 1.01 0.85 3.78
C TYR A 47 1.94 0.12 2.83
N CYS A 48 1.53 0.04 1.57
CA CYS A 48 2.34 -0.43 0.47
C CYS A 48 2.31 0.62 -0.63
N MET A 49 3.45 0.89 -1.24
CA MET A 49 3.54 1.77 -2.40
C MET A 49 3.97 0.96 -3.62
N ILE A 50 3.20 1.07 -4.68
CA ILE A 50 3.58 0.61 -6.01
C ILE A 50 4.32 1.76 -6.68
N ILE A 51 5.54 1.53 -7.16
CA ILE A 51 6.31 2.50 -7.93
C ILE A 51 6.52 1.94 -9.33
N TYR A 52 6.24 2.74 -10.35
CA TYR A 52 6.35 2.34 -11.75
C TYR A 52 6.92 3.47 -12.62
N SER A 53 7.62 3.09 -13.69
CA SER A 53 8.18 4.06 -14.63
C SER A 53 7.08 4.66 -15.50
N LYS A 54 7.24 5.91 -15.96
CA LYS A 54 6.28 6.55 -16.89
C LYS A 54 6.10 5.78 -18.20
N LYS A 55 7.13 5.04 -18.63
CA LYS A 55 7.13 4.25 -19.88
C LYS A 55 6.41 2.91 -19.75
N HIS A 56 6.39 2.33 -18.56
CA HIS A 56 5.63 1.11 -18.28
C HIS A 56 4.31 1.49 -17.63
N ARG A 57 3.22 1.36 -18.39
CA ARG A 57 1.89 1.23 -17.79
C ARG A 57 1.90 -0.01 -16.88
N ILE A 58 1.20 0.07 -15.76
CA ILE A 58 1.07 -1.05 -14.84
C ILE A 58 0.59 -2.26 -15.67
N PRO A 59 1.37 -3.35 -15.75
CA PRO A 59 1.11 -4.42 -16.70
C PRO A 59 -0.23 -5.09 -16.35
N ASN A 60 -1.19 -5.01 -17.28
CA ASN A 60 -2.42 -5.79 -17.33
C ASN A 60 -3.00 -6.18 -15.95
N TYR A 61 -3.31 -5.19 -15.12
CA TYR A 61 -4.37 -5.39 -14.15
C TYR A 61 -5.63 -5.65 -14.97
N LYS A 62 -6.25 -6.82 -14.79
CA LYS A 62 -7.54 -7.13 -15.41
C LYS A 62 -8.45 -5.92 -15.19
N ASN A 63 -9.23 -5.52 -16.18
CA ASN A 63 -10.00 -4.27 -16.06
C ASN A 63 -11.27 -4.47 -15.21
N ASP A 64 -11.18 -5.27 -14.14
CA ASP A 64 -12.26 -5.62 -13.23
C ASP A 64 -12.13 -4.88 -11.89
N TYR A 65 -13.26 -4.76 -11.20
CA TYR A 65 -13.33 -4.01 -9.94
C TYR A 65 -12.38 -4.58 -8.89
N GLU A 66 -12.29 -5.91 -8.80
CA GLU A 66 -11.48 -6.59 -7.78
C GLU A 66 -9.99 -6.32 -7.92
N SER A 67 -9.43 -6.32 -9.12
CA SER A 67 -8.00 -6.09 -9.30
C SER A 67 -7.62 -4.60 -9.15
N LYS A 68 -8.56 -3.67 -9.35
CA LYS A 68 -8.32 -2.23 -9.15
C LYS A 68 -8.48 -1.76 -7.71
N LYS A 69 -8.88 -2.63 -6.78
CA LYS A 69 -8.98 -2.26 -5.37
C LYS A 69 -7.59 -1.91 -4.82
N THR A 70 -7.51 -0.77 -4.19
CA THR A 70 -6.31 -0.32 -3.46
C THR A 70 -6.43 -0.58 -1.96
N ILE A 71 -7.62 -0.94 -1.47
CA ILE A 71 -7.87 -1.27 -0.07
C ILE A 71 -8.20 -2.75 0.02
N PHE A 72 -7.37 -3.50 0.74
CA PHE A 72 -7.56 -4.92 0.96
C PHE A 72 -7.96 -5.16 2.41
N ASN A 73 -9.09 -5.82 2.60
CA ASN A 73 -9.57 -6.27 3.91
C ASN A 73 -9.34 -7.78 4.00
N TYR A 74 -8.52 -8.23 4.96
CA TYR A 74 -8.33 -9.65 5.20
C TYR A 74 -9.01 -10.03 6.52
N SER A 75 -10.04 -10.88 6.46
CA SER A 75 -10.64 -11.47 7.66
C SER A 75 -9.71 -12.58 8.19
N ILE A 76 -8.97 -12.28 9.26
CA ILE A 76 -8.18 -13.31 9.95
C ILE A 76 -9.15 -14.13 10.81
N GLY A 77 -9.18 -15.46 10.61
CA GLY A 77 -10.01 -16.38 11.40
C GLY A 77 -11.27 -16.92 10.70
N LYS A 78 -11.45 -16.71 9.40
CA LYS A 78 -12.40 -17.56 8.64
C LYS A 78 -11.72 -18.89 8.33
N LYS A 79 -12.23 -19.95 8.97
CA LYS A 79 -11.99 -21.35 8.58
C LYS A 79 -12.37 -21.57 7.12
#